data_AF-A0A4U6Q6N4-F1
#
_entry.id   AF-A0A4U6Q6N4-F1
#
_cell.length_a   1.000
_cell.length_b   1.000
_cell.length_c   1.000
_cell.angle_alpha   90.00
_cell.angle_beta   90.00
_cell.angle_gamma   90.00
#
_symmetry.space_group_name_H-M   'P 1'
#
loop_
_entity.id
_entity.type
_entity.pdbx_description
1 polymer ?
#
loop_
_entity_poly.entity_id
_entity_poly.type
_entity_poly.pdbx_seq_one_letter_code
_entity_poly.pdbx_strand_id
1 'polypeptide(L)'
;MTTMTTHVDRRPAIWGGVIFGLVIGGIFLASSGGQVWAAVGVAILAGGLFGLAVDYNLHRQRRAAVAALGPAGETLNRSDVHDALSGPVAKDPSARQQQLKIVDLQIAEAGRAGRRTIIVFGLLLFAEVVLAITSTPWFWVAAALFAVLLVATPIQQARLRRRRAELAAAV
;
A
#
# COMPACT_ATOMS: atom_id res chain seq x y z
N MET A 1 17.49 -10.45 32.15
CA MET A 1 16.51 -9.57 31.50
C MET A 1 17.02 -9.35 30.08
N THR A 2 16.58 -10.17 29.13
CA THR A 2 17.18 -10.27 27.80
C THR A 2 16.33 -9.45 26.85
N THR A 3 16.84 -8.30 26.40
CA THR A 3 16.15 -7.40 25.47
C THR A 3 16.07 -8.08 24.11
N MET A 4 14.93 -8.69 23.82
CA MET A 4 14.66 -9.31 22.53
C MET A 4 14.39 -8.19 21.51
N THR A 5 15.41 -7.83 20.73
CA THR A 5 15.29 -6.84 19.65
C THR A 5 14.47 -7.45 18.53
N THR A 6 13.22 -7.03 18.38
CA THR A 6 12.35 -7.44 17.28
C THR A 6 12.91 -6.85 15.98
N HIS A 7 13.59 -7.70 15.20
CA HIS A 7 14.09 -7.34 13.88
C HIS A 7 12.89 -7.09 12.97
N VAL A 8 12.61 -5.81 12.72
CA VAL A 8 11.55 -5.38 11.80
C VAL A 8 11.94 -5.86 10.41
N ASP A 9 11.16 -6.77 9.84
CA ASP A 9 11.43 -7.30 8.50
C ASP A 9 11.13 -6.24 7.44
N ARG A 10 12.17 -5.53 6.97
CA ARG A 10 12.07 -4.49 5.94
C ARG A 10 11.89 -5.03 4.51
N ARG A 11 11.84 -6.35 4.34
CA ARG A 11 11.71 -7.00 3.03
C ARG A 11 10.51 -6.53 2.17
N PRO A 12 9.29 -6.26 2.69
CA PRO A 12 8.16 -6.00 1.81
C PRO A 12 8.23 -4.65 1.06
N ALA A 13 8.85 -3.62 1.65
CA ALA A 13 8.99 -2.32 0.99
C ALA A 13 9.98 -2.38 -0.19
N ILE A 14 11.07 -3.14 -0.01
CA ILE A 14 12.10 -3.34 -1.05
C ILE A 14 11.49 -4.05 -2.27
N TRP A 15 10.71 -5.10 -2.05
CA TRP A 15 10.07 -5.83 -3.15
C TRP A 15 9.05 -4.97 -3.92
N GLY A 16 8.29 -4.12 -3.23
CA GLY A 16 7.37 -3.17 -3.88
C GLY A 16 8.10 -2.21 -4.81
N GLY A 17 9.21 -1.62 -4.34
CA GLY A 17 10.07 -0.76 -5.16
C GLY A 17 10.69 -1.48 -6.35
N VAL A 18 11.20 -2.70 -6.15
CA VAL A 18 11.81 -3.50 -7.23
C VAL A 18 10.80 -3.84 -8.32
N ILE A 19 9.60 -4.33 -7.95
CA ILE A 19 8.56 -4.67 -8.93
C ILE A 19 8.13 -3.42 -9.70
N PHE A 20 7.92 -2.31 -9.00
CA PHE A 20 7.55 -1.04 -9.64
C PHE A 20 8.63 -0.55 -10.61
N GLY A 21 9.90 -0.60 -10.19
CA GLY A 21 11.05 -0.26 -11.02
C GLY A 21 11.13 -1.11 -12.28
N LEU A 22 10.93 -2.42 -12.17
CA LEU A 22 10.92 -3.33 -13.33
C LEU A 22 9.81 -3.01 -14.33
N VAL A 23 8.60 -2.71 -13.85
CA VAL A 23 7.47 -2.36 -14.71
C VAL A 23 7.75 -1.05 -15.45
N ILE A 24 8.14 0.01 -14.73
CA ILE A 24 8.45 1.31 -15.34
C ILE A 24 9.65 1.21 -16.28
N GLY A 25 10.69 0.48 -15.88
CA GLY A 25 11.87 0.21 -16.71
C GLY A 25 11.52 -0.52 -18.01
N GLY A 26 10.65 -1.52 -17.94
CA GLY A 26 10.16 -2.25 -19.12
C GLY A 26 9.37 -1.36 -20.07
N ILE A 27 8.47 -0.53 -19.54
CA ILE A 27 7.71 0.45 -20.34
C ILE A 27 8.68 1.43 -21.03
N PHE A 28 9.66 1.96 -20.28
CA PHE A 28 10.64 2.90 -20.83
C PHE A 28 11.53 2.24 -21.90
N LEU A 29 11.94 0.99 -21.69
CA LEU A 29 12.74 0.24 -22.66
C LEU A 29 11.98 0.09 -23.99
N ALA A 30 10.68 -0.24 -23.90
CA ALA A 30 9.81 -0.39 -25.06
C ALA A 30 9.58 0.96 -25.77
N SER A 31 9.45 2.06 -25.04
CA SER A 31 9.22 3.40 -25.62
C SER A 31 10.48 4.06 -26.21
N SER A 32 11.67 3.71 -25.71
CA SER A 32 12.94 4.33 -26.09
C SER A 32 13.63 3.65 -27.27
N GLY A 33 12.98 2.69 -27.94
CA GLY A 33 13.59 1.93 -29.03
C GLY A 33 14.71 1.00 -28.56
N GLY A 34 14.64 0.50 -27.33
CA GLY A 34 15.61 -0.47 -26.81
C GLY A 34 16.85 0.14 -26.13
N GLN A 35 16.79 1.38 -25.65
CA GLN A 35 17.90 1.97 -24.87
C GLN A 35 17.99 1.36 -23.47
N VAL A 36 18.66 0.21 -23.38
CA VAL A 36 18.77 -0.60 -22.15
C VAL A 36 19.30 0.18 -20.96
N TRP A 37 20.39 0.94 -21.13
CA TRP A 37 21.01 1.65 -20.01
C TRP A 37 20.13 2.80 -19.47
N ALA A 38 19.43 3.50 -20.35
CA ALA A 38 18.48 4.53 -19.95
C ALA A 38 17.28 3.90 -19.21
N ALA A 39 16.76 2.77 -19.70
CA ALA A 39 15.69 2.02 -19.03
C ALA A 39 16.09 1.53 -17.64
N VAL A 40 17.32 1.01 -17.48
CA VAL A 40 17.87 0.59 -16.18
C VAL A 40 17.97 1.79 -15.23
N GLY A 41 18.47 2.93 -15.71
CA GLY A 41 18.54 4.15 -14.91
C GLY A 41 17.17 4.60 -14.40
N VAL A 42 16.18 4.63 -15.30
CA VAL A 42 14.79 4.96 -14.96
C VAL A 42 14.19 3.95 -13.98
N ALA A 43 14.42 2.65 -14.19
CA ALA A 43 13.94 1.59 -13.30
C ALA A 43 14.46 1.75 -11.86
N ILE A 44 15.76 2.00 -11.71
CA ILE A 44 16.40 2.19 -10.40
C ILE A 44 15.87 3.45 -9.73
N LEU A 45 15.78 4.56 -10.45
CA LEU A 45 15.29 5.82 -9.91
C LEU A 45 13.81 5.73 -9.51
N ALA A 46 12.94 5.28 -10.42
CA ALA A 46 11.52 5.15 -10.17
C ALA A 46 11.22 4.12 -9.07
N GLY A 47 11.84 2.95 -9.14
CA GLY A 47 11.70 1.90 -8.14
C GLY A 47 12.22 2.30 -6.76
N GLY A 48 13.37 2.98 -6.71
CA GLY A 48 13.97 3.49 -5.47
C GLY A 48 13.11 4.56 -4.81
N LEU A 49 12.67 5.56 -5.58
CA LEU A 49 11.79 6.63 -5.07
C LEU A 49 10.45 6.07 -4.60
N PHE A 50 9.85 5.14 -5.36
CA PHE A 50 8.62 4.48 -4.95
C PHE A 50 8.79 3.65 -3.67
N GLY A 51 9.87 2.86 -3.59
CA GLY A 51 10.20 2.07 -2.40
C GLY A 51 10.35 2.93 -1.16
N LEU A 52 11.05 4.07 -1.27
CA LEU A 52 11.20 5.05 -0.18
C LEU A 52 9.87 5.68 0.22
N ALA A 53 9.03 6.04 -0.76
CA ALA A 53 7.72 6.62 -0.48
C ALA A 53 6.80 5.62 0.25
N VAL A 54 6.83 4.35 -0.15
CA VAL A 54 6.09 3.27 0.51
C VAL A 54 6.63 3.02 1.92
N ASP A 55 7.95 2.94 2.10
CA ASP A 55 8.58 2.75 3.41
C ASP A 55 8.25 3.90 4.37
N TYR A 56 8.34 5.14 3.90
CA TYR A 56 7.95 6.33 4.67
C TYR A 56 6.48 6.27 5.11
N ASN A 57 5.57 5.88 4.21
CA ASN A 57 4.16 5.73 4.54
C ASN A 57 3.92 4.60 5.56
N LEU A 58 4.56 3.44 5.39
CA LEU A 58 4.47 2.31 6.32
C LEU A 58 4.99 2.70 7.71
N HIS A 59 6.10 3.43 7.78
CA HIS A 59 6.66 3.91 9.04
C HIS A 59 5.72 4.91 9.72
N ARG A 60 5.09 5.79 8.95
CA ARG A 60 4.07 6.72 9.45
C ARG A 60 2.83 6.00 9.98
N GLN A 61 2.33 4.99 9.26
CA GLN A 61 1.21 4.15 9.70
C GLN A 61 1.55 3.42 11.00
N ARG A 62 2.76 2.83 11.08
CA ARG A 62 3.20 2.17 12.31
C ARG A 62 3.27 3.12 13.50
N ARG A 63 3.77 4.34 13.32
CA ARG A 63 3.78 5.36 14.39
C ARG A 63 2.38 5.73 14.84
N ALA A 64 1.44 5.87 13.91
CA ALA A 64 0.04 6.15 14.23
C ALA A 64 -0.63 4.97 14.96
N ALA A 65 -0.34 3.72 14.57
CA ALA A 65 -0.80 2.52 15.24
C ALA A 65 -0.29 2.43 16.69
N VAL A 66 1.00 2.65 16.92
CA VAL A 66 1.60 2.67 18.26
C VAL A 66 0.99 3.79 19.12
N ALA A 67 0.81 4.99 18.55
CA ALA A 67 0.20 6.11 19.27
C ALA A 67 -1.26 5.83 19.67
N ALA A 68 -2.02 5.08 18.87
CA ALA A 68 -3.43 4.79 19.13
C ALA A 68 -3.65 3.57 20.04
N LEU A 69 -2.80 2.55 19.95
CA LEU A 69 -2.93 1.29 20.70
C LEU A 69 -2.07 1.25 21.98
N GLY A 70 -1.21 2.25 22.19
CA GLY A 70 -0.29 2.30 23.32
C GLY A 70 0.72 1.14 23.29
N PRO A 71 1.13 0.59 24.45
CA PRO A 71 2.09 -0.52 24.52
C PRO A 71 1.64 -1.76 23.74
N ALA A 72 0.33 -1.99 23.61
CA ALA A 72 -0.22 -3.11 22.82
C ALA A 72 0.05 -2.95 21.31
N GLY A 73 0.30 -1.72 20.83
CA GLY A 73 0.70 -1.43 19.46
C GLY A 73 2.15 -1.83 19.16
N GLU A 74 3.03 -1.86 20.17
CA GLU A 74 4.42 -2.29 20.00
C GLU A 74 4.54 -3.81 19.80
N THR A 75 3.67 -4.55 20.48
CA THR A 75 3.56 -6.00 20.39
C THR A 75 2.64 -6.48 19.28
N LEU A 76 2.04 -5.56 18.51
CA LEU A 76 1.06 -5.91 17.48
C LEU A 76 1.75 -6.75 16.40
N ASN A 77 1.47 -8.05 16.43
CA ASN A 77 2.14 -8.98 15.56
C ASN A 77 1.47 -8.96 14.17
N ARG A 78 2.22 -9.33 13.13
CA ARG A 78 1.66 -9.34 11.77
C ARG A 78 0.48 -10.30 11.65
N SER A 79 0.48 -11.39 12.44
CA SER A 79 -0.63 -12.32 12.58
C SER A 79 -1.89 -11.63 13.11
N ASP A 80 -1.78 -10.80 14.13
CA ASP A 80 -2.94 -10.17 14.78
C ASP A 80 -3.65 -9.20 13.83
N VAL A 81 -2.86 -8.47 13.03
CA VAL A 81 -3.38 -7.61 11.96
C VAL A 81 -4.05 -8.45 10.88
N HIS A 82 -3.42 -9.54 10.46
CA HIS A 82 -4.00 -10.44 9.46
C HIS A 82 -5.31 -11.05 9.95
N ASP A 83 -5.37 -11.52 11.19
CA ASP A 83 -6.54 -12.13 11.81
C ASP A 83 -7.67 -11.11 12.00
N ALA A 84 -7.34 -9.87 12.37
CA ALA A 84 -8.32 -8.78 12.43
C ALA A 84 -8.94 -8.48 11.07
N LEU A 85 -8.13 -8.43 10.00
CA LEU A 85 -8.55 -8.02 8.68
C LEU A 85 -9.22 -9.14 7.86
N SER A 86 -8.72 -10.37 7.98
CA SER A 86 -9.09 -11.50 7.12
C SER A 86 -9.50 -12.76 7.90
N GLY A 87 -9.22 -12.82 9.20
CA GLY A 87 -9.49 -14.00 10.01
C GLY A 87 -10.97 -14.20 10.37
N PRO A 88 -11.31 -15.30 11.06
CA PRO A 88 -12.63 -15.46 11.65
C PRO A 88 -12.88 -14.42 12.76
N VAL A 89 -14.14 -14.09 13.00
CA VAL A 89 -14.53 -13.19 14.11
C VAL A 89 -14.20 -13.86 15.44
N ALA A 90 -13.47 -13.16 16.31
CA ALA A 90 -13.14 -13.68 17.63
C ALA A 90 -14.40 -13.97 18.46
N LYS A 91 -14.44 -15.15 19.09
CA LYS A 91 -15.52 -15.56 20.00
C LYS A 91 -15.46 -14.81 21.33
N ASP A 92 -14.25 -14.55 21.82
CA ASP A 92 -14.01 -13.77 23.03
C ASP A 92 -14.33 -12.27 22.77
N PRO A 93 -15.21 -11.64 23.58
CA PRO A 93 -15.51 -10.21 23.48
C PRO A 93 -14.27 -9.30 23.53
N SER A 94 -13.26 -9.65 24.33
CA SER A 94 -12.06 -8.82 24.50
C SER A 94 -11.19 -8.81 23.23
N ALA A 95 -10.93 -9.99 22.65
CA ALA A 95 -10.24 -10.13 21.38
C ALA A 95 -11.02 -9.48 20.23
N ARG A 96 -12.36 -9.57 20.23
CA ARG A 96 -13.19 -8.90 19.23
C ARG A 96 -13.10 -7.38 19.31
N GLN A 97 -13.11 -6.80 20.52
CA GLN A 97 -12.89 -5.37 20.70
C GLN A 97 -11.51 -4.93 20.20
N GLN A 98 -10.49 -5.77 20.36
CA GLN A 98 -9.15 -5.50 19.81
C GLN A 98 -9.15 -5.53 18.28
N GLN A 99 -9.81 -6.52 17.65
CA GLN A 99 -9.99 -6.56 16.19
C GLN A 99 -10.71 -5.30 15.68
N LEU A 100 -11.77 -4.85 16.34
CA LEU A 100 -12.49 -3.62 16.00
C LEU A 100 -11.58 -2.38 16.06
N LYS A 101 -10.78 -2.23 17.13
CA LYS A 101 -9.82 -1.11 17.25
C LYS A 101 -8.80 -1.09 16.13
N ILE A 102 -8.28 -2.25 15.73
CA ILE A 102 -7.33 -2.37 14.61
C ILE A 102 -8.01 -1.96 13.29
N VAL A 103 -9.22 -2.44 13.04
CA VAL A 103 -9.97 -2.10 11.81
C VAL A 103 -10.33 -0.61 11.76
N ASP A 104 -10.75 -0.01 12.87
CA ASP A 104 -11.05 1.42 12.95
C ASP A 104 -9.83 2.29 12.66
N LEU A 105 -8.66 1.91 13.18
CA LEU A 105 -7.40 2.56 12.87
C LEU A 105 -7.09 2.50 11.36
N GLN A 106 -7.23 1.31 10.76
CA GLN A 106 -7.01 1.11 9.33
C GLN A 106 -7.98 1.94 8.48
N ILE A 107 -9.25 2.07 8.87
CA ILE A 107 -10.21 2.93 8.17
C ILE A 107 -9.82 4.41 8.26
N ALA A 108 -9.42 4.87 9.45
CA ALA A 108 -9.01 6.27 9.67
C ALA A 108 -7.74 6.64 8.87
N GLU A 109 -6.80 5.70 8.75
CA GLU A 109 -5.59 5.86 7.93
C GLU A 109 -5.90 5.77 6.44
N ALA A 110 -6.68 4.77 6.02
CA ALA A 110 -7.07 4.59 4.62
C ALA A 110 -7.86 5.79 4.07
N GLY A 111 -8.65 6.48 4.90
CA GLY A 111 -9.36 7.69 4.49
C GLY A 111 -8.41 8.83 4.08
N ARG A 112 -7.40 9.12 4.91
CA ARG A 112 -6.43 10.20 4.66
C ARG A 112 -5.43 9.84 3.56
N ALA A 113 -4.91 8.62 3.59
CA ALA A 113 -4.01 8.12 2.56
C ALA A 113 -4.72 7.98 1.21
N GLY A 114 -5.93 7.41 1.21
CA GLY A 114 -6.71 7.16 0.00
C GLY A 114 -6.99 8.42 -0.82
N ARG A 115 -7.34 9.55 -0.18
CA ARG A 115 -7.54 10.81 -0.92
C ARG A 115 -6.25 11.27 -1.61
N ARG A 116 -5.09 11.20 -0.93
CA ARG A 116 -3.81 11.55 -1.53
C ARG A 116 -3.44 10.60 -2.66
N THR A 117 -3.62 9.30 -2.46
CA THR A 117 -3.36 8.26 -3.46
C THR A 117 -4.23 8.46 -4.71
N ILE A 118 -5.53 8.74 -4.54
CA ILE A 118 -6.45 9.01 -5.65
C ILE A 118 -5.99 10.24 -6.44
N ILE A 119 -5.57 11.32 -5.76
CA ILE A 119 -5.06 12.52 -6.44
C ILE A 119 -3.78 12.20 -7.22
N VAL A 120 -2.79 11.57 -6.58
CA VAL A 120 -1.51 11.26 -7.21
C VAL A 120 -1.69 10.30 -8.38
N PHE A 121 -2.40 9.19 -8.20
CA PHE A 121 -2.65 8.23 -9.28
C PHE A 121 -3.58 8.79 -10.36
N GLY A 122 -4.51 9.68 -10.02
CA GLY A 122 -5.33 10.38 -11.00
C GLY A 122 -4.51 11.32 -11.90
N LEU A 123 -3.58 12.06 -11.31
CA LEU A 123 -2.66 12.92 -12.05
C LEU A 123 -1.70 12.11 -12.93
N LEU A 124 -1.14 11.02 -12.40
CA LEU A 124 -0.28 10.12 -13.17
C LEU A 124 -1.07 9.48 -14.32
N LEU A 125 -2.25 8.94 -14.06
CA LEU A 125 -3.13 8.39 -15.09
C LEU A 125 -3.40 9.41 -16.21
N PHE A 126 -3.73 10.65 -15.84
CA PHE A 126 -3.96 11.71 -16.82
C PHE A 126 -2.71 11.98 -17.66
N ALA A 127 -1.54 12.08 -17.04
CA ALA A 127 -0.27 12.27 -17.75
C ALA A 127 0.04 11.11 -18.71
N GLU A 128 -0.16 9.86 -18.29
CA GLU A 128 0.04 8.67 -19.13
C GLU A 128 -0.91 8.65 -20.33
N VAL A 129 -2.17 9.06 -20.14
CA VAL A 129 -3.14 9.15 -21.26
C VAL A 129 -2.71 10.21 -22.28
N VAL A 130 -2.25 11.38 -21.82
CA VAL A 130 -1.71 12.41 -22.72
C VAL A 130 -0.52 11.86 -23.50
N LEU A 131 0.44 11.21 -22.83
CA LEU A 131 1.61 10.59 -23.47
C LEU A 131 1.23 9.47 -24.44
N ALA A 132 0.20 8.69 -24.13
CA ALA A 132 -0.30 7.63 -25.01
C ALA A 132 -0.87 8.19 -26.33
N ILE A 133 -1.51 9.37 -26.26
CA ILE A 133 -2.05 10.05 -27.44
C ILE A 133 -0.92 10.70 -28.25
N THR A 134 0.08 11.30 -27.60
CA THR A 134 1.10 12.13 -28.28
C THR A 134 2.38 11.41 -28.66
N SER A 135 2.68 10.24 -28.06
CA SER A 135 4.03 9.66 -28.13
C SER A 135 4.03 8.20 -28.57
N THR A 136 3.58 7.27 -27.73
CA THR A 136 3.63 5.84 -28.04
C THR A 136 2.49 5.04 -27.40
N PRO A 137 1.94 4.02 -28.09
CA PRO A 137 0.87 3.18 -27.54
C PRO A 137 1.23 2.45 -26.24
N TRP A 138 2.52 2.27 -25.91
CA TRP A 138 2.95 1.59 -24.68
C TRP A 138 2.48 2.29 -23.40
N PHE A 139 2.22 3.60 -23.45
CA PHE A 139 1.68 4.34 -22.32
C PHE A 139 0.24 3.93 -21.96
N TRP A 140 -0.50 3.25 -22.85
CA TRP A 140 -1.77 2.63 -22.48
C TRP A 140 -1.60 1.55 -21.41
N VAL A 141 -0.47 0.85 -21.38
CA VAL A 141 -0.18 -0.15 -20.33
C VAL A 141 0.02 0.54 -18.98
N ALA A 142 0.77 1.65 -18.96
CA ALA A 142 0.97 2.46 -17.76
C ALA A 142 -0.37 3.05 -17.28
N ALA A 143 -1.16 3.62 -18.19
CA ALA A 143 -2.49 4.13 -17.90
C ALA A 143 -3.41 3.05 -17.32
N ALA A 144 -3.45 1.86 -17.91
CA ALA A 144 -4.24 0.75 -17.39
C ALA A 144 -3.81 0.35 -15.96
N LEU A 145 -2.50 0.31 -15.68
CA LEU A 145 -1.98 0.05 -14.34
C LEU A 145 -2.46 1.10 -13.33
N PHE A 146 -2.32 2.40 -13.63
CA PHE A 146 -2.76 3.45 -12.72
C PHE A 146 -4.29 3.46 -12.55
N ALA A 147 -5.05 3.15 -13.59
CA ALA A 147 -6.49 3.00 -13.50
C ALA A 147 -6.89 1.87 -12.54
N VAL A 148 -6.23 0.70 -12.63
CA VAL A 148 -6.45 -0.42 -11.70
C VAL A 148 -6.12 -0.02 -10.26
N LEU A 149 -4.99 0.66 -10.02
CA LEU A 149 -4.61 1.13 -8.69
C LEU A 149 -5.60 2.17 -8.12
N LEU A 150 -6.10 3.04 -8.98
CA LEU A 150 -7.10 4.05 -8.63
C LEU A 150 -8.43 3.39 -8.20
N VAL A 151 -8.85 2.34 -8.90
CA VAL A 151 -10.08 1.57 -8.59
C VAL A 151 -9.89 0.63 -7.39
N ALA A 152 -8.71 0.06 -7.20
CA ALA A 152 -8.41 -0.81 -6.06
C ALA A 152 -8.51 -0.07 -4.72
N THR A 153 -8.16 1.22 -4.69
CA THR A 153 -8.16 2.05 -3.47
C THR A 153 -9.53 2.13 -2.78
N PRO A 154 -10.64 2.54 -3.45
CA PRO A 154 -11.97 2.55 -2.83
C PRO A 154 -12.50 1.14 -2.53
N ILE A 155 -12.12 0.11 -3.30
CA ILE A 155 -12.51 -1.28 -3.02
C ILE A 155 -11.92 -1.75 -1.69
N GLN A 156 -10.66 -1.45 -1.41
CA GLN A 156 -10.02 -1.76 -0.13
C GLN A 156 -10.75 -1.07 1.03
N GLN A 157 -11.11 0.21 0.87
CA GLN A 157 -11.89 0.93 1.90
C GLN A 157 -13.27 0.30 2.12
N ALA A 158 -13.96 -0.10 1.05
CA ALA A 158 -15.26 -0.76 1.15
C ALA A 158 -15.15 -2.11 1.88
N ARG A 159 -14.10 -2.89 1.61
CA ARG A 159 -13.82 -4.14 2.32
C ARG A 159 -13.60 -3.93 3.81
N LEU A 160 -12.80 -2.93 4.20
CA LEU A 160 -12.58 -2.59 5.61
C LEU A 160 -13.88 -2.19 6.32
N ARG A 161 -14.74 -1.40 5.66
CA ARG A 161 -16.04 -1.00 6.21
C ARG A 161 -16.99 -2.18 6.40
N ARG A 162 -17.03 -3.11 5.45
CA ARG A 162 -17.81 -4.36 5.57
C ARG A 162 -17.29 -5.18 6.74
N ARG A 163 -15.97 -5.36 6.84
CA ARG A 163 -15.33 -6.10 7.93
C ARG A 163 -15.64 -5.51 9.29
N ARG A 164 -15.62 -4.18 9.42
CA ARG A 164 -16.04 -3.49 10.65
C ARG A 164 -17.49 -3.80 11.01
N ALA A 165 -18.39 -3.77 10.04
CA ALA A 165 -19.81 -4.06 10.26
C ALA A 165 -20.03 -5.51 10.73
N GLU A 166 -19.31 -6.48 10.16
CA GLU A 166 -19.34 -7.89 10.60
C GLU A 166 -18.88 -8.05 12.06
N LEU A 167 -17.77 -7.39 12.42
CA LEU A 167 -17.26 -7.43 13.80
C LEU A 167 -18.20 -6.74 14.80
N ALA A 168 -18.87 -5.66 14.38
CA ALA A 168 -19.81 -4.93 15.22
C ALA A 168 -21.14 -5.68 15.41
N ALA A 169 -21.61 -6.39 14.38
CA ALA A 169 -22.85 -7.18 14.46
C ALA A 169 -22.72 -8.43 15.37
N ALA A 170 -21.49 -8.84 15.69
CA ALA A 170 -21.22 -9.94 16.59
C ALA A 170 -21.16 -9.53 18.07
N VAL A 171 -21.32 -8.24 18.40
CA VAL A 171 -21.37 -7.69 19.78
C VAL A 171 -22.78 -7.78 20.31
#